data_AF-A0A2K3KG90-F1
#
_entry.id   AF-A0A2K3KG90-F1
#
_cell.length_a   1.000
_cell.length_b   1.000
_cell.length_c   1.000
_cell.angle_alpha   90.00
_cell.angle_beta   90.00
_cell.angle_gamma   90.00
#
_symmetry.space_group_name_H-M   'P 1'
#
loop_
_entity.id
_entity.type
_entity.pdbx_description
1 polymer ?
#
loop_
_entity_poly.entity_id
_entity_poly.type
_entity_poly.pdbx_seq_one_letter_code
_entity_poly.pdbx_strand_id
1 'polypeptide(L)' 'MHDTKSIFLRALARLPVVIPIWFLAIIFPFFGPINSAVGALLVSFTVYIIPASAHMLTYRSASARQ' A
#
# COMPACT_ATOMS: atom_id res chain seq x y z
N MET A 1 -6.16 21.39 -30.58
CA MET A 1 -5.68 21.19 -29.20
C MET A 1 -6.66 20.30 -28.43
N HIS A 2 -6.82 19.05 -28.86
CA HIS A 2 -7.70 18.07 -28.22
C HIS A 2 -6.87 17.07 -27.41
N ASP A 3 -6.38 17.51 -26.24
CA ASP A 3 -5.68 16.65 -25.26
C ASP A 3 -6.64 16.10 -24.17
N THR A 4 -7.93 16.06 -24.45
CA THR A 4 -8.97 15.61 -23.50
C THR A 4 -8.89 14.12 -23.16
N LYS A 5 -8.23 13.30 -23.99
CA LYS A 5 -7.98 11.87 -23.70
C LYS A 5 -7.04 11.66 -22.51
N SER A 6 -6.04 12.54 -22.33
CA SER A 6 -5.07 12.46 -21.23
C SER A 6 -5.75 12.67 -19.87
N ILE A 7 -6.66 13.64 -19.78
CA ILE A 7 -7.34 13.98 -18.51
C ILE A 7 -8.27 12.84 -18.06
N PHE A 8 -9.02 12.25 -18.99
CA PHE A 8 -9.92 11.14 -18.69
C PHE A 8 -9.16 9.87 -18.28
N LEU A 9 -8.05 9.54 -18.96
CA LEU A 9 -7.15 8.46 -18.56
C LEU A 9 -6.50 8.73 -17.20
N ARG A 10 -6.12 9.97 -16.90
CA ARG A 10 -5.58 10.37 -15.59
C ARG A 10 -6.60 10.25 -14.47
N ALA A 11 -7.87 10.54 -14.75
CA ALA A 11 -8.96 10.40 -13.79
C ALA A 11 -9.26 8.92 -13.53
N LEU A 12 -9.35 8.10 -14.58
CA LEU A 12 -9.53 6.65 -14.48
C LEU A 12 -8.41 5.96 -13.70
N ALA A 13 -7.16 6.37 -13.88
CA ALA A 13 -6.02 5.85 -13.12
C ALA A 13 -6.10 6.19 -11.61
N ARG A 14 -6.84 7.25 -11.22
CA ARG A 14 -6.99 7.70 -9.82
C ARG A 14 -8.23 7.12 -9.15
N LEU A 15 -9.29 6.81 -9.92
CA LEU A 15 -10.51 6.19 -9.40
C LEU A 15 -10.26 4.96 -8.50
N PRO A 16 -9.42 3.97 -8.86
CA PRO A 16 -9.21 2.80 -8.01
C PRO A 16 -8.49 3.12 -6.69
N VAL A 17 -7.78 4.25 -6.61
CA VAL A 17 -7.14 4.71 -5.38
C VAL A 17 -8.08 5.58 -4.55
N VAL A 18 -8.85 6.44 -5.21
CA VAL A 18 -9.76 7.39 -4.55
C VAL A 18 -10.98 6.68 -3.95
N ILE A 19 -11.54 5.66 -4.61
CA ILE A 19 -12.74 4.95 -4.13
C ILE A 19 -12.53 4.29 -2.75
N PRO A 20 -11.46 3.51 -2.52
CA PRO A 20 -11.19 2.93 -1.20
C PRO A 20 -10.92 3.97 -0.12
N ILE A 21 -10.17 5.04 -0.45
CA ILE A 21 -9.87 6.13 0.50
C ILE A 21 -11.15 6.84 0.91
N TRP A 22 -12.01 7.17 -0.05
CA TRP A 22 -13.31 7.78 0.19
C TRP A 22 -14.21 6.88 1.05
N PHE A 23 -14.26 5.58 0.75
CA PHE A 23 -15.02 4.61 1.52
C PHE A 23 -14.50 4.47 2.96
N LEU A 24 -13.18 4.40 3.14
CA LEU A 24 -12.54 4.31 4.46
C LEU A 24 -12.81 5.57 5.29
N ALA A 25 -12.84 6.74 4.66
CA ALA A 25 -13.15 8.01 5.31
C ALA A 25 -14.62 8.09 5.80
N ILE A 26 -15.56 7.41 5.14
CA ILE A 26 -16.96 7.32 5.58
C ILE A 26 -17.12 6.38 6.78
N ILE A 27 -16.43 5.23 6.76
CA ILE A 27 -16.52 4.24 7.84
C ILE A 27 -15.76 4.71 9.10
N PHE A 28 -14.60 5.33 8.92
CA PHE A 28 -13.76 5.82 10.01
C PHE A 28 -13.61 7.35 9.88
N PRO A 29 -14.58 8.15 10.37
CA PRO A 29 -14.56 9.61 10.19
C PRO A 29 -13.47 10.32 11.01
N PHE A 30 -12.77 9.60 11.90
CA PHE A 30 -11.76 10.16 12.79
C PHE A 30 -10.34 9.85 12.29
N PHE A 31 -9.50 10.87 12.22
CA PHE A 31 -8.09 10.76 11.81
C PHE A 31 -7.27 9.80 12.68
N GLY A 32 -7.63 9.62 13.95
CA GLY A 32 -6.95 8.70 14.87
C GLY A 32 -7.01 7.25 14.39
N PRO A 33 -8.21 6.63 14.32
CA PRO A 33 -8.38 5.26 13.80
C PRO A 33 -7.82 5.04 12.39
N ILE A 34 -7.98 6.01 11.47
CA ILE A 34 -7.41 5.91 10.11
C ILE A 34 -5.88 5.80 10.17
N ASN A 35 -5.21 6.69 10.91
CA ASN A 35 -3.76 6.70 11.00
C ASN A 35 -3.23 5.46 11.71
N SER A 36 -3.93 4.99 12.75
CA SER A 36 -3.56 3.75 13.44
C SER A 36 -3.75 2.50 12.56
N ALA A 37 -4.84 2.40 11.79
CA ALA A 37 -5.09 1.25 10.93
C ALA A 37 -4.14 1.21 9.73
N VAL A 38 -3.94 2.34 9.05
CA VAL A 38 -2.99 2.47 7.94
C VAL A 38 -1.56 2.25 8.44
N GLY A 39 -1.21 2.87 9.56
CA GLY A 39 0.10 2.72 10.20
C GLY A 39 0.38 1.26 10.59
N ALA A 40 -0.57 0.60 11.25
CA ALA A 40 -0.41 -0.81 11.64
C ALA A 40 -0.22 -1.71 10.43
N LEU A 41 -1.07 -1.61 9.40
CA LEU A 41 -0.95 -2.44 8.20
C LEU A 41 0.36 -2.17 7.45
N LEU A 42 0.65 -0.90 7.16
CA LEU A 42 1.81 -0.53 6.35
C LEU A 42 3.12 -0.87 7.07
N VAL A 43 3.24 -0.55 8.36
CA VAL A 43 4.44 -0.85 9.16
C VAL A 43 4.60 -2.36 9.34
N SER A 44 3.52 -3.11 9.60
CA SER A 44 3.61 -4.57 9.72
C SER A 44 4.13 -5.23 8.45
N PHE A 45 3.61 -4.84 7.28
CA PHE A 45 4.09 -5.41 6.02
C PHE A 45 5.51 -4.99 5.67
N THR A 46 5.85 -3.71 5.84
CA THR A 46 7.14 -3.17 5.38
C THR A 46 8.31 -3.41 6.33
N VAL A 47 8.07 -3.38 7.65
CA VAL A 47 9.13 -3.47 8.67
C VAL A 47 9.30 -4.89 9.19
N TYR A 48 8.22 -5.68 9.25
CA TYR A 48 8.27 -7.02 9.82
C TYR A 48 8.15 -8.11 8.75
N ILE A 49 7.06 -8.14 7.99
CA ILE A 49 6.76 -9.27 7.10
C ILE A 49 7.75 -9.34 5.93
N ILE A 50 7.98 -8.24 5.22
CA ILE A 50 8.89 -8.22 4.06
C ILE A 50 10.34 -8.51 4.50
N PRO A 51 10.91 -7.84 5.52
CA PRO A 51 12.29 -8.12 5.93
C PRO A 51 12.46 -9.52 6.50
N ALA A 52 11.51 -10.01 7.30
CA ALA A 52 11.59 -11.37 7.85
C ALA A 52 11.46 -12.44 6.77
N SER A 53 10.54 -12.27 5.82
CA SER A 53 10.41 -13.20 4.69
C SER A 53 11.64 -13.14 3.78
N ALA A 54 12.18 -11.96 3.49
CA ALA A 54 13.43 -11.80 2.74
C ALA A 54 14.61 -12.47 3.45
N HIS A 55 14.70 -12.35 4.78
CA HIS A 55 15.71 -13.03 5.59
C HIS A 55 15.54 -14.55 5.52
N MET A 56 14.33 -15.06 5.74
CA MET A 56 14.05 -16.50 5.67
C MET A 56 14.29 -17.09 4.29
N LEU A 57 14.04 -16.34 3.21
CA LEU A 57 14.30 -16.76 1.84
C LEU A 57 15.79 -16.70 1.48
N THR A 58 16.49 -15.62 1.87
CA THR A 58 17.92 -15.43 1.61
C THR A 58 18.77 -16.46 2.34
N TYR A 59 18.47 -16.74 3.61
CA TYR A 59 19.20 -17.71 4.43
C TYR A 59 18.63 -19.13 4.37
N ARG A 60 17.66 -19.40 3.47
CA ARG A 60 17.06 -20.73 3.30
C ARG A 60 18.02 -21.74 2.68
N SER A 61 18.96 -21.30 1.84
CA SER A 61 19.89 -22.17 1.12
C SER A 61 21.24 -22.27 1.83
N ALA A 62 21.80 -23.48 1.91
CA ALA A 62 23.07 -23.75 2.58
C ALA A 62 24.28 -23.01 1.97
N SER A 63 24.18 -22.58 0.71
CA SER A 63 25.24 -21.84 0.01
C SER A 63 25.31 -20.35 0.38
N ALA A 64 24.33 -19.80 1.12
CA ALA A 64 24.36 -18.40 1.60
C ALA A 64 24.87 -18.28 3.05
N ARG A 65 25.33 -19.39 3.65
CA ARG A 65 25.92 -19.46 5.00
C ARG A 65 27.45 -19.47 4.98
N GLN A 66 28.07 -19.03 3.88
CA GLN A 66 29.53 -18.85 3.79
C GLN A 66 29.91 -17.40 4.07
#